data_AF-A0A2T5J4H1-F1
#
_entry.id   AF-A0A2T5J4H1-F1
#
_cell.length_a   1.000
_cell.length_b   1.000
_cell.length_c   1.000
_cell.angle_alpha   90.00
_cell.angle_beta   90.00
_cell.angle_gamma   90.00
#
_symmetry.space_group_name_H-M   'P 1'
#
loop_
_entity.id
_entity.type
_entity.pdbx_description
1 polymer ?
#
loop_
_entity_poly.entity_id
_entity_poly.type
_entity_poly.pdbx_seq_one_letter_code
_entity_poly.pdbx_strand_id
1 'polypeptide(L)'
;MIFEELINHVNNLQADKQYWFVRTDSGLYFDTYTKHDFIGIGWNQITVEDLHKRSEVEIKTKIAQSEGYDLGITKGKGKVSAIYNKLKRFDSLAKGDIVIIPSASSSRYAFGVIEDSTIYVDSKETNDCSYHKRRKVKWLAIKQVSSLDPVFYQIKVSRHAISNIKRFEKYIDNVTDHLYIKEGYGHFVLDIKTQDDINVKALLTLIESLQELAKQINIEFNLNENIDSSSIRLNLQSPGKIEFKLHSGKTLIILAAVLSIASGCTLNSDQISTADNHKLEKFVTIHQDTIQQAEQGIDELKVDRDKINAFK
;
A
#
# COMPACT_ATOMS: atom_id res chain seq x y z
N MET A 1 -18.34 -3.15 22.41
CA MET A 1 -17.00 -3.69 22.75
C MET A 1 -16.04 -2.50 22.77
N ILE A 2 -15.01 -2.51 23.62
CA ILE A 2 -14.08 -1.37 23.75
C ILE A 2 -13.29 -1.23 22.43
N PHE A 3 -13.02 0.00 21.97
CA PHE A 3 -12.26 0.31 20.75
C PHE A 3 -12.88 -0.17 19.41
N GLU A 4 -14.19 -0.44 19.36
CA GLU A 4 -14.87 -0.89 18.12
C GLU A 4 -14.69 0.07 16.94
N GLU A 5 -14.78 1.39 17.17
CA GLU A 5 -14.63 2.39 16.12
C GLU A 5 -13.25 2.33 15.46
N LEU A 6 -12.21 2.20 16.28
CA LEU A 6 -10.81 2.08 15.86
C LEU A 6 -10.56 0.78 15.07
N ILE A 7 -11.10 -0.34 15.54
CA ILE A 7 -11.00 -1.64 14.87
C ILE A 7 -11.74 -1.63 13.53
N ASN A 8 -12.95 -1.07 13.51
CA ASN A 8 -13.75 -0.97 12.28
C ASN A 8 -13.13 -0.02 11.26
N HIS A 9 -12.46 1.05 11.71
CA HIS A 9 -11.68 1.92 10.84
C HIS A 9 -10.58 1.13 10.10
N VAL A 10 -9.75 0.37 10.84
CA VAL A 10 -8.67 -0.44 10.25
C VAL A 10 -9.20 -1.54 9.32
N ASN A 11 -10.32 -2.20 9.69
CA ASN A 11 -10.96 -3.22 8.86
C ASN A 11 -11.46 -2.65 7.51
N ASN A 12 -12.09 -1.48 7.53
CA ASN A 12 -12.63 -0.85 6.32
C ASN A 12 -11.53 -0.44 5.33
N LEU A 13 -10.29 -0.21 5.80
CA LEU A 13 -9.15 0.09 4.94
C LEU A 13 -8.69 -1.11 4.08
N GLN A 14 -9.19 -2.34 4.32
CA GLN A 14 -8.69 -3.59 3.71
C GLN A 14 -9.75 -4.43 2.98
N ALA A 15 -10.86 -3.83 2.52
CA ALA A 15 -11.81 -4.50 1.61
C ALA A 15 -11.08 -5.15 0.41
N ASP A 16 -11.57 -6.25 -0.17
CA ASP A 16 -10.87 -7.10 -1.16
C ASP A 16 -10.21 -6.29 -2.31
N LYS A 17 -8.95 -5.86 -2.10
CA LYS A 17 -8.19 -5.05 -3.05
C LYS A 17 -7.56 -5.93 -4.12
N GLN A 18 -7.53 -5.44 -5.35
CA GLN A 18 -6.62 -5.95 -6.37
C GLN A 18 -5.37 -5.07 -6.47
N TYR A 19 -4.29 -5.65 -6.98
CA TYR A 19 -2.99 -5.00 -7.09
C TYR A 19 -2.57 -5.00 -8.55
N TRP A 20 -2.25 -3.83 -9.06
CA TRP A 20 -1.98 -3.61 -10.48
C TRP A 20 -0.62 -2.96 -10.69
N PHE A 21 0.12 -3.44 -11.68
CA PHE A 21 1.31 -2.78 -12.20
C PHE A 21 0.96 -2.13 -13.53
N VAL A 22 1.12 -0.80 -13.63
CA VAL A 22 0.82 -0.03 -14.84
C VAL A 22 2.10 0.63 -15.35
N ARG A 23 2.49 0.35 -16.58
CA ARG A 23 3.71 0.91 -17.18
C ARG A 23 3.45 2.34 -17.65
N THR A 24 4.44 3.19 -17.46
CA THR A 24 4.46 4.63 -17.75
C THR A 24 5.09 4.96 -19.09
N ASP A 25 5.02 4.02 -20.04
CA ASP A 25 5.71 4.10 -21.33
C ASP A 25 7.22 4.38 -21.19
N SER A 26 7.94 3.37 -20.72
CA SER A 26 9.39 3.46 -20.45
C SER A 26 9.80 4.53 -19.42
N GLY A 27 8.85 5.00 -18.60
CA GLY A 27 9.09 6.04 -17.59
C GLY A 27 8.61 7.42 -17.99
N LEU A 28 8.25 7.63 -19.26
CA LEU A 28 7.87 8.92 -19.83
C LEU A 28 6.79 9.61 -18.99
N TYR A 29 5.73 8.89 -18.63
CA TYR A 29 4.59 9.47 -17.92
C TYR A 29 4.68 9.39 -16.39
N PHE A 30 5.81 8.94 -15.82
CA PHE A 30 5.91 8.74 -14.37
C PHE A 30 5.72 10.05 -13.58
N ASP A 31 6.48 11.08 -13.91
CA ASP A 31 6.40 12.36 -13.19
C ASP A 31 5.06 13.07 -13.46
N THR A 32 4.54 12.96 -14.68
CA THR A 32 3.20 13.46 -15.03
C THR A 32 2.10 12.81 -14.18
N TYR A 33 2.07 11.47 -14.13
CA TYR A 33 1.06 10.71 -13.39
C TYR A 33 1.11 11.01 -11.90
N THR A 34 2.33 11.08 -11.35
CA THR A 34 2.53 11.38 -9.92
C THR A 34 2.21 12.82 -9.54
N LYS A 35 2.49 13.79 -10.42
CA LYS A 35 2.21 15.21 -10.18
C LYS A 35 0.73 15.57 -10.32
N HIS A 36 0.00 14.82 -11.14
CA HIS A 36 -1.37 15.16 -11.53
C HIS A 36 -2.41 14.11 -11.08
N ASP A 37 -2.02 13.18 -10.19
CA ASP A 37 -2.92 12.24 -9.51
C ASP A 37 -3.76 11.37 -10.47
N PHE A 38 -3.12 10.87 -11.53
CA PHE A 38 -3.79 9.97 -12.47
C PHE A 38 -2.86 8.93 -13.10
N ILE A 39 -3.44 7.90 -13.69
CA ILE A 39 -2.78 7.01 -14.64
C ILE A 39 -3.61 6.93 -15.93
N GLY A 40 -2.95 6.70 -17.06
CA GLY A 40 -3.60 6.63 -18.36
C GLY A 40 -3.23 5.37 -19.16
N ILE A 41 -4.06 5.04 -20.14
CA ILE A 41 -3.78 4.00 -21.14
C ILE A 41 -4.06 4.53 -22.56
N GLY A 42 -3.20 4.14 -23.51
CA GLY A 42 -3.28 4.56 -24.91
C GLY A 42 -4.42 3.91 -25.73
N TRP A 43 -4.19 3.75 -27.03
CA TRP A 43 -5.20 3.32 -28.02
C TRP A 43 -6.44 4.21 -28.00
N ASN A 44 -6.24 5.52 -28.14
CA ASN A 44 -7.31 6.54 -28.05
C ASN A 44 -8.45 6.32 -29.05
N GLN A 45 -8.19 5.63 -30.16
CA GLN A 45 -9.22 5.23 -31.14
C GLN A 45 -10.28 4.29 -30.55
N ILE A 46 -9.95 3.59 -29.46
CA ILE A 46 -10.90 2.80 -28.68
C ILE A 46 -11.36 3.67 -27.51
N THR A 47 -12.61 4.12 -27.59
CA THR A 47 -13.28 4.97 -26.61
C THR A 47 -13.80 4.16 -25.44
N VAL A 48 -14.15 4.83 -24.33
CA VAL A 48 -14.81 4.17 -23.18
C VAL A 48 -16.17 3.58 -23.61
N GLU A 49 -16.91 4.28 -24.47
CA GLU A 49 -18.17 3.79 -25.01
C GLU A 49 -17.99 2.48 -25.80
N ASP A 50 -16.92 2.36 -26.60
CA ASP A 50 -16.63 1.11 -27.31
C ASP A 50 -16.43 -0.05 -26.32
N LEU A 51 -15.74 0.18 -25.20
CA LEU A 51 -15.44 -0.86 -24.20
C LEU A 51 -16.68 -1.36 -23.44
N HIS A 52 -17.72 -0.53 -23.35
CA HIS A 52 -18.94 -0.83 -22.58
C HIS A 52 -20.13 -1.25 -23.44
N LYS A 53 -20.20 -0.77 -24.68
CA LYS A 53 -21.37 -0.98 -25.55
C LYS A 53 -21.14 -1.93 -26.72
N ARG A 54 -19.89 -2.19 -27.12
CA ARG A 54 -19.59 -3.06 -28.26
C ARG A 54 -19.19 -4.46 -27.83
N SER A 55 -19.40 -5.41 -28.73
CA SER A 55 -18.91 -6.79 -28.57
C SER A 55 -17.39 -6.87 -28.70
N GLU A 56 -16.81 -7.93 -28.14
CA GLU A 56 -15.38 -8.22 -28.26
C GLU A 56 -14.89 -8.24 -29.71
N VAL A 57 -15.69 -8.82 -30.62
CA VAL A 57 -15.35 -8.92 -32.05
C VAL A 57 -15.27 -7.55 -32.70
N GLU A 58 -16.20 -6.65 -32.39
CA GLU A 58 -16.20 -5.29 -32.92
C GLU A 58 -15.00 -4.48 -32.40
N ILE A 59 -14.68 -4.60 -31.11
CA ILE A 59 -13.54 -3.90 -30.51
C ILE A 59 -12.24 -4.41 -31.13
N LYS A 60 -12.07 -5.72 -31.27
CA LYS A 60 -10.88 -6.31 -31.91
C LYS A 60 -10.75 -5.90 -33.38
N THR A 61 -11.85 -5.80 -34.11
CA THR A 61 -11.86 -5.32 -35.49
C THR A 61 -11.41 -3.85 -35.58
N LYS A 62 -11.92 -3.00 -34.68
CA LYS A 62 -11.50 -1.59 -34.58
C LYS A 62 -10.02 -1.42 -34.21
N ILE A 63 -9.52 -2.26 -33.30
CA ILE A 63 -8.08 -2.32 -32.96
C ILE A 63 -7.26 -2.72 -34.19
N ALA A 64 -7.67 -3.76 -34.91
CA ALA A 64 -6.96 -4.22 -36.11
C ALA A 64 -6.87 -3.14 -37.19
N GLN A 65 -7.96 -2.42 -37.44
CA GLN A 65 -8.02 -1.33 -38.40
C GLN A 65 -7.14 -0.14 -37.99
N SER A 66 -7.23 0.31 -36.73
CA SER A 66 -6.47 1.46 -36.24
C SER A 66 -4.97 1.21 -36.16
N GLU A 67 -4.55 -0.02 -35.87
CA GLU A 67 -3.14 -0.40 -35.73
C GLU A 67 -2.53 -1.03 -37.00
N GLY A 68 -3.34 -1.24 -38.05
CA GLY A 68 -2.91 -1.88 -39.30
C GLY A 68 -2.53 -3.35 -39.15
N TYR A 69 -3.20 -4.10 -38.27
CA TYR A 69 -2.95 -5.54 -38.09
C TYR A 69 -3.85 -6.40 -38.96
N ASP A 70 -3.22 -7.34 -39.67
CA ASP A 70 -3.93 -8.36 -40.45
C ASP A 70 -4.50 -9.45 -39.55
N LEU A 71 -5.83 -9.54 -39.49
CA LEU A 71 -6.55 -10.58 -38.74
C LEU A 71 -6.55 -11.94 -39.46
N GLY A 72 -6.09 -12.04 -40.70
CA GLY A 72 -5.92 -13.30 -41.42
C GLY A 72 -4.76 -14.15 -40.86
N ILE A 73 -3.75 -13.50 -40.26
CA ILE A 73 -2.55 -14.17 -39.74
C ILE A 73 -2.53 -14.28 -38.20
N THR A 74 -1.97 -15.38 -37.69
CA THR A 74 -1.88 -15.67 -36.24
C THR A 74 -1.20 -14.54 -35.46
N LYS A 75 -0.14 -13.95 -36.01
CA LYS A 75 0.60 -12.86 -35.36
C LYS A 75 -0.26 -11.61 -35.16
N GLY A 76 -1.06 -11.24 -36.16
CA GLY A 76 -1.96 -10.08 -36.08
C GLY A 76 -3.09 -10.31 -35.09
N LYS A 77 -3.75 -11.48 -35.14
CA LYS A 77 -4.76 -11.90 -34.14
C LYS A 77 -4.21 -11.83 -32.71
N GLY A 78 -2.97 -12.28 -32.51
CA GLY A 78 -2.28 -12.25 -31.22
C GLY A 78 -2.06 -10.83 -30.68
N LYS A 79 -1.56 -9.91 -31.52
CA LYS A 79 -1.36 -8.50 -31.15
C LYS A 79 -2.67 -7.79 -30.79
N VAL A 80 -3.70 -7.98 -31.61
CA VAL A 80 -5.03 -7.41 -31.38
C VAL A 80 -5.61 -7.91 -30.06
N SER A 81 -5.56 -9.21 -29.82
CA SER A 81 -6.04 -9.81 -28.55
C SER A 81 -5.25 -9.28 -27.36
N ALA A 82 -3.94 -9.09 -27.50
CA ALA A 82 -3.11 -8.51 -26.44
C ALA A 82 -3.47 -7.05 -26.13
N ILE A 83 -3.84 -6.24 -27.12
CA ILE A 83 -4.32 -4.86 -26.91
C ILE A 83 -5.69 -4.87 -26.23
N TYR A 84 -6.63 -5.65 -26.76
CA TYR A 84 -7.97 -5.80 -26.18
C TYR A 84 -7.90 -6.17 -24.69
N ASN A 85 -7.08 -7.18 -24.35
CA ASN A 85 -6.91 -7.62 -22.96
C ASN A 85 -6.32 -6.53 -22.06
N LYS A 86 -5.42 -5.67 -22.57
CA LYS A 86 -4.88 -4.53 -21.78
C LYS A 86 -5.99 -3.51 -21.51
N LEU A 87 -6.81 -3.20 -22.50
CA LEU A 87 -7.92 -2.25 -22.37
C LEU A 87 -8.98 -2.77 -21.38
N LYS A 88 -9.37 -4.05 -21.49
CA LYS A 88 -10.33 -4.66 -20.54
C LYS A 88 -9.77 -4.76 -19.12
N ARG A 89 -8.48 -5.00 -18.95
CA ARG A 89 -7.84 -4.95 -17.62
C ARG A 89 -7.84 -3.54 -17.04
N PHE A 90 -7.58 -2.52 -17.86
CA PHE A 90 -7.62 -1.13 -17.39
C PHE A 90 -9.03 -0.67 -17.00
N ASP A 91 -10.03 -1.16 -17.73
CA ASP A 91 -11.46 -0.98 -17.44
C ASP A 91 -11.89 -1.69 -16.15
N SER A 92 -11.27 -2.83 -15.81
CA SER A 92 -11.60 -3.59 -14.61
C SER A 92 -11.01 -3.07 -13.30
N LEU A 93 -10.21 -1.99 -13.31
CA LEU A 93 -9.68 -1.41 -12.06
C LEU A 93 -10.87 -0.90 -11.22
N ALA A 94 -10.90 -1.23 -9.94
CA ALA A 94 -11.95 -0.79 -9.02
C ALA A 94 -11.43 0.31 -8.08
N LYS A 95 -12.35 1.13 -7.55
CA LYS A 95 -12.01 2.05 -6.46
C LYS A 95 -11.48 1.26 -5.27
N GLY A 96 -10.36 1.69 -4.70
CA GLY A 96 -9.68 1.00 -3.59
C GLY A 96 -8.58 0.03 -4.03
N ASP A 97 -8.48 -0.31 -5.32
CA ASP A 97 -7.36 -1.09 -5.85
C ASP A 97 -6.04 -0.34 -5.69
N ILE A 98 -4.97 -1.08 -5.45
CA ILE A 98 -3.61 -0.54 -5.39
C ILE A 98 -2.97 -0.60 -6.77
N VAL A 99 -2.38 0.51 -7.20
CA VAL A 99 -1.60 0.61 -8.44
C VAL A 99 -0.16 0.98 -8.15
N ILE A 100 0.76 0.33 -8.88
CA ILE A 100 2.18 0.61 -8.87
C ILE A 100 2.60 1.04 -10.27
N ILE A 101 3.31 2.16 -10.37
CA ILE A 101 3.87 2.63 -11.63
C ILE A 101 5.41 2.78 -11.54
N PRO A 102 6.16 2.42 -12.60
CA PRO A 102 7.60 2.57 -12.63
C PRO A 102 8.06 3.90 -13.20
N SER A 103 9.17 4.44 -12.69
CA SER A 103 9.91 5.51 -13.36
C SER A 103 10.77 4.97 -14.51
N ALA A 104 11.49 5.87 -15.19
CA ALA A 104 12.51 5.50 -16.17
C ALA A 104 13.52 4.50 -15.57
N SER A 105 13.84 3.47 -16.37
CA SER A 105 14.66 2.31 -15.96
C SER A 105 14.14 1.55 -14.73
N SER A 106 12.89 1.85 -14.30
CA SER A 106 12.30 1.34 -13.06
C SER A 106 13.21 1.58 -11.85
N SER A 107 13.84 2.75 -11.77
CA SER A 107 14.66 3.18 -10.63
C SER A 107 13.82 3.44 -9.39
N ARG A 108 12.62 3.99 -9.58
CA ARG A 108 11.63 4.31 -8.56
C ARG A 108 10.30 3.66 -8.88
N TYR A 109 9.54 3.34 -7.84
CA TYR A 109 8.13 2.97 -7.93
C TYR A 109 7.28 3.99 -7.16
N ALA A 110 6.16 4.39 -7.77
CA ALA A 110 5.09 5.09 -7.09
C ALA A 110 3.95 4.12 -6.82
N PHE A 111 3.44 4.16 -5.59
CA PHE A 111 2.36 3.34 -5.08
C PHE A 111 1.17 4.26 -4.83
N GLY A 112 -0.01 3.89 -5.34
CA GLY A 112 -1.20 4.69 -5.20
C GLY A 112 -2.47 3.84 -5.10
N VAL A 113 -3.56 4.47 -4.70
CA VAL A 113 -4.89 3.86 -4.63
C VAL A 113 -5.82 4.50 -5.66
N ILE A 114 -6.60 3.68 -6.35
CA ILE A 114 -7.59 4.13 -7.33
C ILE A 114 -8.77 4.78 -6.60
N GLU A 115 -9.13 6.01 -6.98
CA GLU A 115 -10.18 6.78 -6.28
C GLU A 115 -11.53 6.78 -6.99
N ASP A 116 -11.54 6.58 -8.31
CA ASP A 116 -12.74 6.59 -9.13
C ASP A 116 -13.27 5.18 -9.41
N SER A 117 -14.58 5.08 -9.61
CA SER A 117 -15.25 3.81 -9.94
C SER A 117 -15.16 3.44 -11.42
N THR A 118 -14.91 4.40 -12.30
CA THR A 118 -14.94 4.22 -13.76
C THR A 118 -13.89 5.09 -14.44
N ILE A 119 -13.53 4.74 -15.68
CA ILE A 119 -12.61 5.53 -16.52
C ILE A 119 -13.24 6.89 -16.83
N TYR A 120 -12.48 7.97 -16.60
CA TYR A 120 -12.82 9.29 -17.15
C TYR A 120 -12.01 9.59 -18.40
N VAL A 121 -12.53 10.50 -19.24
CA VAL A 121 -11.91 10.89 -20.50
C VAL A 121 -11.39 12.32 -20.39
N ASP A 122 -10.10 12.52 -20.63
CA ASP A 122 -9.49 13.83 -20.81
C ASP A 122 -8.97 13.96 -22.24
N SER A 123 -9.73 14.68 -23.08
CA SER A 123 -9.46 14.82 -24.51
C SER A 123 -8.58 16.03 -24.85
N LYS A 124 -8.15 16.82 -23.86
CA LYS A 124 -7.43 18.07 -24.10
C LYS A 124 -5.89 17.90 -24.13
N GLU A 125 -5.39 16.67 -24.11
CA GLU A 125 -3.95 16.33 -23.96
C GLU A 125 -3.28 17.15 -22.85
N THR A 126 -4.02 17.42 -21.78
CA THR A 126 -3.53 18.21 -20.65
C THR A 126 -2.41 17.47 -19.94
N ASN A 127 -1.54 18.24 -19.29
CA ASN A 127 -0.50 17.74 -18.40
C ASN A 127 0.52 16.84 -19.12
N ASP A 128 0.88 17.13 -20.37
CA ASP A 128 1.92 16.42 -21.13
C ASP A 128 1.64 14.91 -21.28
N CYS A 129 0.37 14.52 -21.36
CA CYS A 129 -0.03 13.12 -21.57
C CYS A 129 -1.07 12.98 -22.68
N SER A 130 -0.69 12.25 -23.73
CA SER A 130 -1.56 11.98 -24.89
C SER A 130 -2.64 10.94 -24.62
N TYR A 131 -2.65 10.26 -23.47
CA TYR A 131 -3.64 9.22 -23.18
C TYR A 131 -4.94 9.83 -22.64
N HIS A 132 -6.04 9.59 -23.37
CA HIS A 132 -7.34 10.17 -23.02
C HIS A 132 -8.06 9.39 -21.94
N LYS A 133 -7.91 8.06 -21.91
CA LYS A 133 -8.56 7.18 -20.93
C LYS A 133 -7.74 7.17 -19.65
N ARG A 134 -8.27 7.77 -18.58
CA ARG A 134 -7.54 7.99 -17.33
C ARG A 134 -8.31 7.45 -16.12
N ARG A 135 -7.56 7.17 -15.05
CA ARG A 135 -8.04 6.80 -13.72
C ARG A 135 -7.40 7.71 -12.69
N LYS A 136 -8.19 8.21 -11.74
CA LYS A 136 -7.72 9.04 -10.62
C LYS A 136 -7.01 8.16 -9.61
N VAL A 137 -5.87 8.65 -9.13
CA VAL A 137 -5.01 7.93 -8.21
C VAL A 137 -4.56 8.86 -7.11
N LYS A 138 -4.78 8.45 -5.86
CA LYS A 138 -4.12 9.07 -4.71
C LYS A 138 -2.81 8.35 -4.46
N TRP A 139 -1.69 9.04 -4.62
CA TRP A 139 -0.36 8.48 -4.39
C TRP A 139 -0.06 8.38 -2.88
N LEU A 140 0.36 7.19 -2.45
CA LEU A 140 0.64 6.85 -1.05
C LEU A 140 2.14 6.94 -0.75
N ALA A 141 2.98 6.51 -1.69
CA ALA A 141 4.43 6.53 -1.52
C ALA A 141 5.18 6.53 -2.86
N ILE A 142 6.35 7.16 -2.87
CA ILE A 142 7.35 7.00 -3.94
C ILE A 142 8.64 6.49 -3.31
N LYS A 143 9.16 5.35 -3.78
CA LYS A 143 10.34 4.69 -3.21
C LYS A 143 11.35 4.34 -4.30
N GLN A 144 12.63 4.39 -3.96
CA GLN A 144 13.68 3.79 -4.78
C GLN A 144 13.51 2.28 -4.75
N VAL A 145 13.58 1.62 -5.91
CA VAL A 145 13.43 0.15 -5.95
C VAL A 145 14.55 -0.54 -5.18
N SER A 146 15.73 0.08 -5.11
CA SER A 146 16.86 -0.41 -4.31
C SER A 146 16.62 -0.40 -2.80
N SER A 147 15.68 0.41 -2.30
CA SER A 147 15.32 0.46 -0.89
C SER A 147 14.08 -0.38 -0.56
N LEU A 148 13.56 -1.14 -1.53
CA LEU A 148 12.43 -2.03 -1.35
C LEU A 148 12.92 -3.48 -1.22
N ASP A 149 12.01 -4.36 -0.80
CA ASP A 149 12.29 -5.80 -0.79
C ASP A 149 12.74 -6.28 -2.19
N PRO A 150 13.78 -7.13 -2.30
CA PRO A 150 14.30 -7.59 -3.59
C PRO A 150 13.24 -8.20 -4.51
N VAL A 151 12.12 -8.69 -3.98
CA VAL A 151 10.99 -9.17 -4.78
C VAL A 151 10.44 -8.12 -5.75
N PHE A 152 10.58 -6.82 -5.45
CA PHE A 152 10.14 -5.72 -6.31
C PHE A 152 10.93 -5.64 -7.63
N TYR A 153 12.13 -6.23 -7.72
CA TYR A 153 12.84 -6.41 -8.99
C TYR A 153 12.12 -7.39 -9.93
N GLN A 154 11.38 -8.37 -9.40
CA GLN A 154 10.65 -9.36 -10.19
C GLN A 154 9.41 -8.76 -10.88
N ILE A 155 8.84 -7.67 -10.33
CA ILE A 155 7.70 -6.97 -10.93
C ILE A 155 8.06 -6.41 -12.31
N LYS A 156 9.32 -5.97 -12.50
CA LYS A 156 9.83 -5.38 -13.76
C LYS A 156 9.68 -6.31 -14.97
N VAL A 157 9.68 -7.62 -14.75
CA VAL A 157 9.69 -8.66 -15.79
C VAL A 157 8.41 -8.65 -16.63
N SER A 158 7.29 -8.13 -16.09
CA SER A 158 6.06 -8.04 -16.87
C SER A 158 6.15 -6.99 -17.99
N ARG A 159 6.20 -7.46 -19.24
CA ARG A 159 6.24 -6.61 -20.45
C ARG A 159 4.88 -6.02 -20.85
N HIS A 160 3.82 -6.28 -20.09
CA HIS A 160 2.49 -5.78 -20.40
C HIS A 160 2.27 -4.37 -19.86
N ALA A 161 1.48 -3.57 -20.56
CA ALA A 161 1.12 -2.21 -20.13
C ALA A 161 0.40 -2.20 -18.78
N ILE A 162 -0.43 -3.23 -18.51
CA ILE A 162 -1.07 -3.45 -17.21
C ILE A 162 -1.04 -4.93 -16.84
N SER A 163 -0.72 -5.22 -15.58
CA SER A 163 -0.63 -6.58 -15.04
C SER A 163 -1.21 -6.67 -13.65
N ASN A 164 -1.97 -7.72 -13.36
CA ASN A 164 -2.31 -8.05 -11.99
C ASN A 164 -1.05 -8.61 -11.29
N ILE A 165 -0.77 -8.06 -10.12
CA ILE A 165 0.40 -8.37 -9.29
C ILE A 165 -0.02 -8.76 -7.86
N LYS A 166 -1.26 -9.26 -7.67
CA LYS A 166 -1.79 -9.67 -6.36
C LYS A 166 -0.89 -10.67 -5.63
N ARG A 167 -0.14 -11.52 -6.35
CA ARG A 167 0.88 -12.40 -5.75
C ARG A 167 1.95 -11.69 -4.90
N PHE A 168 2.13 -10.38 -5.06
CA PHE A 168 3.06 -9.57 -4.28
C PHE A 168 2.36 -8.73 -3.21
N GLU A 169 1.05 -8.87 -3.00
CA GLU A 169 0.22 -8.03 -2.13
C GLU A 169 0.84 -7.80 -0.76
N LYS A 170 1.28 -8.86 -0.10
CA LYS A 170 1.95 -8.84 1.19
C LYS A 170 3.14 -7.86 1.27
N TYR A 171 3.93 -7.76 0.20
CA TYR A 171 5.08 -6.85 0.15
C TYR A 171 4.65 -5.43 -0.19
N ILE A 172 3.57 -5.28 -0.95
CA ILE A 172 2.98 -4.00 -1.34
C ILE A 172 2.29 -3.36 -0.13
N ASP A 173 1.49 -4.12 0.60
CA ASP A 173 0.81 -3.72 1.83
C ASP A 173 1.84 -3.18 2.84
N ASN A 174 2.98 -3.84 3.01
CA ASN A 174 4.08 -3.36 3.87
C ASN A 174 4.72 -2.03 3.41
N VAL A 175 4.44 -1.58 2.18
CA VAL A 175 4.89 -0.27 1.67
C VAL A 175 3.77 0.75 1.79
N THR A 176 2.52 0.37 1.50
CA THR A 176 1.37 1.27 1.42
C THR A 176 0.68 1.49 2.75
N ASP A 177 0.78 0.54 3.68
CA ASP A 177 0.07 0.52 4.95
C ASP A 177 1.06 0.30 6.11
N HIS A 178 0.75 0.82 7.28
CA HIS A 178 1.55 0.64 8.50
C HIS A 178 0.85 -0.26 9.52
N LEU A 179 -0.47 -0.35 9.40
CA LEU A 179 -1.33 -1.11 10.29
C LEU A 179 -2.52 -1.63 9.49
N TYR A 180 -2.73 -2.94 9.46
CA TYR A 180 -3.81 -3.53 8.69
C TYR A 180 -4.19 -4.92 9.18
N ILE A 181 -5.39 -5.38 8.85
CA ILE A 181 -5.87 -6.74 9.10
C ILE A 181 -6.04 -7.46 7.78
N LYS A 182 -5.45 -8.66 7.65
CA LYS A 182 -5.55 -9.48 6.44
C LYS A 182 -5.45 -10.96 6.79
N GLU A 183 -6.29 -11.78 6.17
CA GLU A 183 -6.36 -13.23 6.41
C GLU A 183 -6.52 -13.61 7.91
N GLY A 184 -7.17 -12.75 8.70
CA GLY A 184 -7.36 -12.95 10.15
C GLY A 184 -6.15 -12.59 11.02
N TYR A 185 -5.10 -12.00 10.44
CA TYR A 185 -3.93 -11.50 11.17
C TYR A 185 -3.87 -9.98 11.15
N GLY A 186 -3.49 -9.38 12.27
CA GLY A 186 -3.05 -8.00 12.32
C GLY A 186 -1.58 -7.86 11.99
N HIS A 187 -1.27 -6.84 11.22
CA HIS A 187 0.06 -6.51 10.75
C HIS A 187 0.40 -5.10 11.20
N PHE A 188 1.54 -4.95 11.88
CA PHE A 188 2.09 -3.66 12.25
C PHE A 188 3.52 -3.54 11.72
N VAL A 189 3.77 -2.53 10.91
CA VAL A 189 4.99 -2.41 10.10
C VAL A 189 5.79 -1.18 10.53
N LEU A 190 7.00 -1.41 11.02
CA LEU A 190 7.98 -0.38 11.38
C LEU A 190 9.10 -0.34 10.33
N ASP A 191 9.45 0.85 9.84
CA ASP A 191 10.61 1.03 8.96
C ASP A 191 11.83 1.49 9.79
N ILE A 192 12.94 0.76 9.69
CA ILE A 192 14.24 1.17 10.25
C ILE A 192 15.00 1.97 9.18
N LYS A 193 15.31 3.25 9.44
CA LYS A 193 16.03 4.10 8.48
C LYS A 193 17.53 4.23 8.73
N THR A 194 18.05 3.63 9.80
CA THR A 194 19.50 3.64 10.05
C THR A 194 20.29 3.17 8.83
N GLN A 195 21.44 3.79 8.59
CA GLN A 195 22.39 3.45 7.52
C GLN A 195 23.63 2.74 8.07
N ASP A 196 23.76 2.71 9.39
CA ASP A 196 24.85 2.05 10.12
C ASP A 196 24.40 0.64 10.55
N ASP A 197 25.31 -0.15 11.10
CA ASP A 197 24.97 -1.46 11.65
C ASP A 197 23.90 -1.33 12.76
N ILE A 198 22.91 -2.24 12.73
CA ILE A 198 21.85 -2.26 13.74
C ILE A 198 22.43 -2.77 15.05
N ASN A 199 22.36 -1.94 16.10
CA ASN A 199 22.77 -2.36 17.44
C ASN A 199 21.86 -3.47 17.96
N VAL A 200 22.44 -4.61 18.31
CA VAL A 200 21.71 -5.80 18.76
C VAL A 200 20.92 -5.52 20.04
N LYS A 201 21.50 -4.78 20.99
CA LYS A 201 20.82 -4.46 22.26
C LYS A 201 19.59 -3.59 22.01
N ALA A 202 19.73 -2.54 21.20
CA ALA A 202 18.61 -1.66 20.84
C ALA A 202 17.48 -2.43 20.15
N LEU A 203 17.82 -3.33 19.23
CA LEU A 203 16.85 -4.18 18.55
C LEU A 203 16.12 -5.12 19.52
N LEU A 204 16.86 -5.79 20.42
CA LEU A 204 16.27 -6.68 21.43
C LEU A 204 15.36 -5.90 22.37
N THR A 205 15.81 -4.75 22.88
CA THR A 205 15.01 -3.88 23.75
C THR A 205 13.72 -3.43 23.07
N LEU A 206 13.76 -3.05 21.79
CA LEU A 206 12.55 -2.71 21.05
C LEU A 206 11.58 -3.89 20.97
N ILE A 207 12.07 -5.07 20.58
CA ILE A 207 11.23 -6.27 20.41
C ILE A 207 10.60 -6.68 21.74
N GLU A 208 11.39 -6.75 22.82
CA GLU A 208 10.94 -7.12 24.16
C GLU A 208 9.91 -6.12 24.69
N SER A 209 10.16 -4.82 24.52
CA SER A 209 9.25 -3.76 24.98
C SER A 209 7.90 -3.84 24.26
N LEU A 210 7.90 -4.04 22.94
CA LEU A 210 6.66 -4.16 22.17
C LEU A 210 5.87 -5.42 22.54
N GLN A 211 6.56 -6.53 22.83
CA GLN A 211 5.92 -7.76 23.29
C GLN A 211 5.31 -7.61 24.69
N GLU A 212 6.01 -6.95 25.61
CA GLU A 212 5.52 -6.71 26.97
C GLU A 212 4.31 -5.77 26.97
N LEU A 213 4.37 -4.67 26.21
CA LEU A 213 3.24 -3.77 26.04
C LEU A 213 2.04 -4.50 25.44
N ALA A 214 2.27 -5.38 24.45
CA ALA A 214 1.22 -6.19 23.87
C ALA A 214 0.54 -7.11 24.90
N LYS A 215 1.32 -7.75 25.79
CA LYS A 215 0.78 -8.57 26.89
C LYS A 215 -0.07 -7.75 27.85
N GLN A 216 0.43 -6.59 28.26
CA GLN A 216 -0.26 -5.71 29.21
C GLN A 216 -1.58 -5.19 28.65
N ILE A 217 -1.58 -4.74 27.38
CA ILE A 217 -2.80 -4.30 26.67
C ILE A 217 -3.86 -5.42 26.63
N ASN A 218 -3.43 -6.64 26.30
CA ASN A 218 -4.35 -7.78 26.20
C ASN A 218 -5.01 -8.13 27.55
N ILE A 219 -4.24 -8.03 28.65
CA ILE A 219 -4.73 -8.30 30.01
C ILE A 219 -5.64 -7.16 30.49
N GLU A 220 -5.15 -5.92 30.46
CA GLU A 220 -5.85 -4.74 31.01
C GLU A 220 -7.22 -4.53 30.36
N PHE A 221 -7.31 -4.74 29.04
CA PHE A 221 -8.55 -4.54 28.28
C PHE A 221 -9.36 -5.82 28.04
N ASN A 222 -8.94 -6.96 28.60
CA ASN A 222 -9.59 -8.26 28.44
C ASN A 222 -9.87 -8.59 26.96
N LEU A 223 -8.83 -8.50 26.10
CA LEU A 223 -8.98 -8.75 24.66
C LEU A 223 -8.99 -10.24 24.31
N ASN A 224 -8.57 -11.10 25.23
CA ASN A 224 -8.56 -12.57 25.11
C ASN A 224 -7.76 -13.08 23.89
N GLU A 225 -6.72 -12.37 23.46
CA GLU A 225 -5.80 -12.79 22.39
C GLU A 225 -4.67 -13.67 22.96
N ASN A 226 -4.18 -14.63 22.17
CA ASN A 226 -2.99 -15.42 22.52
C ASN A 226 -1.72 -14.69 22.05
N ILE A 227 -1.15 -13.84 22.90
CA ILE A 227 0.01 -13.01 22.54
C ILE A 227 1.27 -13.84 22.25
N ASP A 228 1.42 -15.00 22.89
CA ASP A 228 2.58 -15.87 22.66
C ASP A 228 2.55 -16.55 21.28
N SER A 229 1.43 -16.45 20.54
CA SER A 229 1.34 -16.86 19.13
C SER A 229 1.81 -15.79 18.14
N SER A 230 2.26 -14.62 18.62
CA SER A 230 2.81 -13.56 17.76
C SER A 230 4.11 -14.01 17.06
N SER A 231 4.37 -13.42 15.91
CA SER A 231 5.59 -13.64 15.15
C SER A 231 6.10 -12.31 14.57
N ILE A 232 7.40 -12.24 14.27
CA ILE A 232 8.03 -11.06 13.69
C ILE A 232 8.72 -11.48 12.40
N ARG A 233 8.63 -10.65 11.37
CA ARG A 233 9.49 -10.74 10.19
C ARG A 233 10.46 -9.58 10.19
N LEU A 234 11.74 -9.90 10.19
CA LEU A 234 12.83 -8.94 10.17
C LEU A 234 13.49 -9.01 8.79
N ASN A 235 13.53 -7.89 8.08
CA ASN A 235 14.42 -7.73 6.93
C ASN A 235 15.55 -6.79 7.38
N LEU A 236 16.58 -7.37 8.02
CA LEU A 236 17.76 -6.70 8.56
C LEU A 236 18.70 -6.30 7.42
N GLN A 237 18.26 -5.39 6.57
CA GLN A 237 19.13 -4.60 5.72
C GLN A 237 19.23 -3.21 6.36
N SER A 238 20.35 -2.51 6.18
CA SER A 238 20.50 -1.12 6.63
C SER A 238 20.57 -0.27 5.36
N PRO A 239 19.45 0.37 4.93
CA PRO A 239 18.12 0.48 5.57
C PRO A 239 17.18 -0.73 5.34
N GLY A 240 16.23 -0.97 6.25
CA GLY A 240 15.38 -2.18 6.27
C GLY A 240 14.09 -2.04 7.09
N LYS A 241 13.34 -3.15 7.30
CA LYS A 241 12.00 -3.12 7.93
C LYS A 241 11.84 -4.18 9.02
N ILE A 242 11.06 -3.86 10.06
CA ILE A 242 10.57 -4.77 11.10
C ILE A 242 9.04 -4.88 10.97
N GLU A 243 8.52 -6.06 10.66
CA GLU A 243 7.08 -6.35 10.62
C GLU A 243 6.68 -7.22 11.83
N PHE A 244 5.86 -6.69 12.73
CA PHE A 244 5.24 -7.44 13.84
C PHE A 244 3.89 -8.02 13.41
N LYS A 245 3.61 -9.27 13.80
CA LYS A 245 2.37 -9.99 13.46
C LYS A 245 1.74 -10.63 14.67
N LEU A 246 0.43 -10.47 14.78
CA LEU A 246 -0.37 -11.11 15.81
C LEU A 246 -1.73 -11.50 15.22
N HIS A 247 -2.25 -12.67 15.60
CA HIS A 247 -3.61 -13.09 15.22
C HIS A 247 -4.66 -12.11 15.78
N SER A 248 -5.71 -11.77 15.03
CA SER A 248 -6.71 -10.71 15.34
C SER A 248 -6.18 -9.26 15.33
N GLY A 249 -4.98 -8.99 15.87
CA GLY A 249 -4.27 -7.73 15.63
C GLY A 249 -4.62 -6.53 16.50
N LYS A 250 -5.63 -6.64 17.38
CA LYS A 250 -6.14 -5.51 18.18
C LYS A 250 -5.05 -4.92 19.07
N THR A 251 -4.22 -5.79 19.64
CA THR A 251 -3.12 -5.40 20.49
C THR A 251 -2.06 -4.55 19.78
N LEU A 252 -1.72 -4.87 18.52
CA LEU A 252 -0.76 -4.08 17.75
C LEU A 252 -1.31 -2.69 17.37
N ILE A 253 -2.63 -2.60 17.15
CA ILE A 253 -3.31 -1.33 16.90
C ILE A 253 -3.20 -0.41 18.13
N ILE A 254 -3.50 -0.93 19.32
CA ILE A 254 -3.42 -0.15 20.57
C ILE A 254 -1.97 0.23 20.89
N LEU A 255 -1.02 -0.67 20.64
CA LEU A 255 0.41 -0.40 20.81
C LEU A 255 0.87 0.80 19.97
N ALA A 256 0.43 0.89 18.72
CA ALA A 256 0.71 2.05 17.86
C ALA A 256 0.11 3.35 18.43
N ALA A 257 -1.09 3.28 19.02
CA ALA A 257 -1.75 4.44 19.62
C ALA A 257 -1.03 4.93 20.89
N VAL A 258 -0.58 4.01 21.74
CA VAL A 258 0.24 4.31 22.92
C VAL A 258 1.53 5.03 22.54
N LEU A 259 2.25 4.52 21.52
CA LEU A 259 3.48 5.16 21.03
C LEU A 259 3.21 6.53 20.39
N SER A 260 2.09 6.70 19.69
CA SER A 260 1.67 8.01 19.15
C SER A 260 1.48 9.04 20.26
N ILE A 261 0.72 8.69 21.31
CA ILE A 261 0.46 9.57 22.46
C ILE A 261 1.77 9.91 23.20
N ALA A 262 2.62 8.91 23.43
CA ALA A 262 3.91 9.09 24.09
C ALA A 262 4.85 10.05 23.32
N SER A 263 4.75 10.05 21.98
CA SER A 263 5.51 10.98 21.11
C SER A 263 4.88 12.39 21.01
N GLY A 264 3.78 12.64 21.73
CA GLY A 264 3.11 13.95 21.80
C GLY A 264 2.00 14.17 20.77
N CYS A 265 1.52 13.14 20.07
CA CYS A 265 0.35 13.25 19.21
C CYS A 265 -0.95 13.10 20.00
N THR A 266 -1.90 14.00 19.76
CA THR A 266 -3.28 13.90 20.28
C THR A 266 -4.15 13.13 19.29
N LEU A 267 -4.84 12.09 19.76
CA LEU A 267 -5.86 11.39 18.97
C LEU A 267 -7.14 12.22 18.91
N ASN A 268 -7.75 12.35 17.74
CA ASN A 268 -8.95 13.17 17.54
C ASN A 268 -10.23 12.44 18.02
N SER A 269 -11.28 13.21 18.34
CA SER A 269 -12.58 12.65 18.78
C SER A 269 -13.26 11.74 17.76
N ASP A 270 -12.91 11.89 16.48
CA ASP A 270 -13.43 11.07 15.38
C ASP A 270 -12.72 9.72 15.28
N GLN A 271 -11.62 9.53 16.03
CA GLN A 271 -10.77 8.33 16.00
C GLN A 271 -10.91 7.49 17.27
N ILE A 272 -11.22 8.12 18.41
CA ILE A 272 -11.36 7.44 19.70
C ILE A 272 -12.33 8.21 20.62
N SER A 273 -13.14 7.47 21.36
CA SER A 273 -14.00 8.05 22.39
C SER A 273 -13.18 8.69 23.52
N THR A 274 -13.70 9.75 24.14
CA THR A 274 -13.02 10.45 25.24
C THR A 274 -12.72 9.52 26.43
N ALA A 275 -13.63 8.58 26.72
CA ALA A 275 -13.45 7.60 27.79
C ALA A 275 -12.30 6.63 27.52
N ASP A 276 -12.10 6.25 26.26
CA ASP A 276 -11.04 5.33 25.85
C ASP A 276 -9.69 6.03 25.69
N ASN A 277 -9.68 7.28 25.23
CA ASN A 277 -8.46 8.10 25.20
C ASN A 277 -7.88 8.30 26.61
N HIS A 278 -8.74 8.60 27.60
CA HIS A 278 -8.32 8.73 29.00
C HIS A 278 -7.72 7.42 29.56
N LYS A 279 -8.19 6.25 29.12
CA LYS A 279 -7.59 4.96 29.52
C LYS A 279 -6.18 4.81 28.93
N LEU A 280 -5.97 5.21 27.68
CA LEU A 280 -4.65 5.17 27.04
C LEU A 280 -3.67 6.15 27.69
N GLU A 281 -4.08 7.37 27.99
CA GLU A 281 -3.26 8.36 28.70
C GLU A 281 -2.84 7.85 30.09
N LYS A 282 -3.78 7.20 30.81
CA LYS A 282 -3.47 6.56 32.09
C LYS A 282 -2.48 5.41 31.93
N PHE A 283 -2.63 4.58 30.89
CA PHE A 283 -1.70 3.49 30.59
C PHE A 283 -0.30 4.02 30.28
N VAL A 284 -0.19 5.06 29.44
CA VAL A 284 1.08 5.73 29.11
C VAL A 284 1.77 6.24 30.37
N THR A 285 1.01 6.80 31.31
CA THR A 285 1.53 7.30 32.59
C THR A 285 2.04 6.18 33.49
N ILE A 286 1.31 5.07 33.59
CA ILE A 286 1.69 3.92 34.43
C ILE A 286 2.94 3.22 33.91
N HIS A 287 3.08 3.10 32.58
CA HIS A 287 4.15 2.35 31.93
C HIS A 287 5.24 3.24 31.32
N GLN A 288 5.40 4.46 31.85
CA GLN A 288 6.28 5.47 31.30
C GLN A 288 7.73 4.97 31.11
N ASP A 289 8.28 4.23 32.08
CA ASP A 289 9.66 3.73 32.02
C ASP A 289 9.88 2.78 30.82
N THR A 290 8.98 1.82 30.60
CA THR A 290 9.04 0.89 29.47
C THR A 290 8.85 1.60 28.14
N ILE A 291 7.92 2.57 28.10
CA ILE A 291 7.68 3.40 26.91
C ILE A 291 8.92 4.23 26.59
N GLN A 292 9.60 4.77 27.59
CA GLN A 292 10.81 5.57 27.40
C GLN A 292 11.97 4.72 26.85
N GLN A 293 12.08 3.45 27.26
CA GLN A 293 13.04 2.50 26.67
C GLN A 293 12.71 2.19 25.21
N ALA A 294 11.42 2.03 24.88
CA ALA A 294 10.98 1.82 23.50
C ALA A 294 11.26 3.07 22.63
N GLU A 295 10.98 4.27 23.13
CA GLU A 295 11.30 5.55 22.47
C GLU A 295 12.80 5.72 22.25
N GLN A 296 13.64 5.33 23.23
CA GLN A 296 15.09 5.32 23.06
C GLN A 296 15.51 4.39 21.91
N GLY A 297 14.96 3.17 21.85
CA GLY A 297 15.23 2.25 20.74
C GLY A 297 14.75 2.78 19.38
N ILE A 298 13.59 3.44 19.36
CA ILE A 298 13.03 4.12 18.17
C ILE A 298 13.98 5.22 17.67
N ASP A 299 14.52 6.04 18.57
CA ASP A 299 15.45 7.12 18.23
C ASP A 299 16.82 6.59 17.77
N GLU A 300 17.38 5.61 18.49
CA GLU A 300 18.67 5.00 18.15
C GLU A 300 18.63 4.32 16.77
N LEU A 301 17.51 3.67 16.45
CA LEU A 301 17.29 3.00 15.16
C LEU A 301 16.83 3.95 14.05
N LYS A 302 16.65 5.25 14.36
CA LYS A 302 16.13 6.27 13.45
C LYS A 302 14.83 5.80 12.78
N VAL A 303 13.92 5.22 13.57
CA VAL A 303 12.63 4.73 13.05
C VAL A 303 11.82 5.91 12.51
N ASP A 304 11.10 5.68 11.40
CA ASP A 304 10.26 6.70 10.80
C ASP A 304 9.10 7.11 11.72
N ARG A 305 9.20 8.25 12.43
CA ARG A 305 8.17 8.71 13.38
C ARG A 305 6.83 9.02 12.71
N ASP A 306 6.81 9.33 11.41
CA ASP A 306 5.55 9.48 10.65
C ASP A 306 4.75 8.17 10.59
N LYS A 307 5.42 7.02 10.73
CA LYS A 307 4.77 5.70 10.79
C LYS A 307 4.27 5.31 12.16
N ILE A 308 4.91 5.83 13.20
CA ILE A 308 4.47 5.64 14.59
C ILE A 308 3.19 6.43 14.82
N ASN A 309 3.15 7.66 14.29
CA ASN A 309 1.99 8.55 14.28
C ASN A 309 0.94 8.16 13.22
N ALA A 310 0.65 6.86 13.09
CA ALA A 310 -0.31 6.33 12.11
C ALA A 310 -1.74 6.89 12.26
N PHE A 311 -2.01 7.63 13.34
CA PHE A 311 -3.29 8.25 13.66
C PHE A 311 -3.32 9.78 13.44
N LYS A 312 -2.28 10.38 12.83
CA LYS A 312 -2.38 11.74 12.28
C LYS A 312 -3.17 11.76 10.98
#